data_AF-A0A2J7PV35-F1
#
_entry.id   AF-A0A2J7PV35-F1
#
_cell.length_a   1.000
_cell.length_b   1.000
_cell.length_c   1.000
_cell.angle_alpha   90.00
_cell.angle_beta   90.00
_cell.angle_gamma   90.00
#
_symmetry.space_group_name_H-M   'P 1'
#
loop_
_entity.id
_entity.type
_entity.pdbx_description
1 polymer ?
#
loop_
_entity_poly.entity_id
_entity_poly.type
_entity_poly.pdbx_seq_one_letter_code
_entity_poly.pdbx_strand_id
1 'polypeptide(L)'
;MKGLNFSVTRPHSNLDMACAVESVVSKLPQTKGMEFRWKVRSMLEKSESSRPNMTTKELKAVKSLRLNKEIRILRADKGNCTVVLDESEYKDKLNTLLESGVYETLPKDPTAKVESKVQKLLSKYKTTLPTDLKHRLTPYHSKPPHLYGLPKIHKAGIPLRPIVSSIGCPCLALASFLRKILSPFAGKFDSFVKNSAHFVQLLKTVNLHSEDTLVSFDVVSLITNVPVDEVLHIIEKKLHDDVTLAERSVLQVGAIMELLEVCLRTTYFQVDDKFFQQKDGMAMGNSLSPIVSNIFMEHSEKLALD
;
A
#
# COMPACT_ATOMS: atom_id res chain seq x y z
N MET A 1 13.40 23.94 17.22
CA MET A 1 13.31 22.46 17.27
C MET A 1 13.15 21.96 15.83
N LYS A 2 13.83 20.89 15.42
CA LYS A 2 13.69 20.33 14.06
C LYS A 2 12.29 19.71 13.94
N GLY A 3 11.56 20.02 12.86
CA GLY A 3 10.21 19.51 12.65
C GLY A 3 10.18 18.02 12.28
N LEU A 4 8.99 17.40 12.30
CA LEU A 4 8.79 15.97 11.99
C LEU A 4 9.17 15.59 10.55
N ASN A 5 9.14 16.55 9.62
CA ASN A 5 9.57 16.38 8.23
C ASN A 5 11.05 16.76 8.00
N PHE A 6 11.83 16.86 9.07
CA PHE A 6 13.25 17.17 8.96
C PHE A 6 14.00 16.03 8.26
N SER A 7 14.43 16.28 7.03
CA SER A 7 15.24 15.33 6.26
C SER A 7 16.69 15.44 6.70
N VAL A 8 17.26 14.35 7.22
CA VAL A 8 18.68 14.28 7.55
C VAL A 8 19.49 14.27 6.25
N THR A 9 20.48 15.16 6.15
CA THR A 9 21.44 15.13 5.04
C THR A 9 22.13 13.77 5.04
N ARG A 10 21.82 12.93 4.05
CA ARG A 10 22.53 11.66 3.86
C ARG A 10 23.80 11.96 3.05
N PRO A 11 24.99 11.57 3.53
CA PRO A 11 26.14 11.48 2.64
C PRO A 11 25.74 10.55 1.50
N HIS A 12 25.96 10.97 0.26
CA HIS A 12 25.75 10.09 -0.88
C HIS A 12 26.56 8.81 -0.70
N SER A 13 25.95 7.66 -0.93
CA SER A 13 26.68 6.40 -1.01
C SER A 13 27.51 6.43 -2.29
N ASN A 14 28.83 6.59 -2.14
CA ASN A 14 29.76 6.51 -3.28
C ASN A 14 29.61 5.16 -4.03
N LEU A 15 29.12 4.12 -3.35
CA LEU A 15 28.87 2.81 -3.93
C LEU A 15 27.69 2.81 -4.90
N ASP A 16 26.56 3.44 -4.55
CA ASP A 16 25.37 3.46 -5.42
C ASP A 16 25.65 4.25 -6.70
N MET A 17 26.38 5.36 -6.57
CA MET A 17 26.84 6.15 -7.71
C MET A 17 27.84 5.37 -8.57
N ALA A 18 28.81 4.67 -7.95
CA ALA A 18 29.74 3.82 -8.69
C ALA A 18 29.01 2.71 -9.46
N CYS A 19 28.05 2.02 -8.83
CA CYS A 19 27.23 1.01 -9.50
C CYS A 19 26.44 1.59 -10.68
N ALA A 20 25.86 2.78 -10.54
CA ALA A 20 25.14 3.46 -11.62
C ALA A 20 26.08 3.82 -12.79
N VAL A 21 27.27 4.35 -12.49
CA VAL A 21 28.30 4.67 -13.48
C VAL A 21 28.73 3.40 -14.23
N GLU A 22 29.04 2.33 -13.51
CA GLU A 22 29.44 1.05 -14.12
C GLU A 22 28.33 0.41 -14.97
N SER A 23 27.06 0.58 -14.58
CA SER A 23 25.93 0.14 -15.39
C SER A 23 25.83 0.86 -16.75
N VAL A 24 26.33 2.09 -16.84
CA VAL A 24 26.37 2.85 -18.11
C VAL A 24 27.64 2.52 -18.88
N VAL A 25 28.79 2.46 -18.19
CA VAL A 25 30.10 2.18 -18.81
C VAL A 25 30.13 0.80 -19.46
N SER A 26 29.48 -0.20 -18.88
CA SER A 26 29.38 -1.56 -19.46
C SER A 26 28.72 -1.60 -20.85
N LYS A 27 27.98 -0.54 -21.24
CA LYS A 27 27.31 -0.41 -22.54
C LYS A 27 28.10 0.44 -23.55
N LEU A 28 29.25 1.00 -23.14
CA LEU A 28 30.04 1.90 -23.96
C LEU A 28 31.34 1.22 -24.44
N PRO A 29 31.89 1.64 -25.60
CA PRO A 29 33.24 1.24 -26.00
C PRO A 29 34.27 1.62 -24.92
N GLN A 30 35.29 0.79 -24.73
CA GLN A 30 36.23 0.86 -23.61
C GLN A 30 36.86 2.27 -23.41
N THR A 31 37.19 2.95 -24.51
CA THR A 31 37.77 4.30 -24.51
C THR A 31 36.78 5.36 -24.01
N LYS A 32 35.55 5.37 -24.54
CA LYS A 32 34.47 6.27 -24.09
C LYS A 32 34.02 5.96 -22.66
N GLY A 33 34.05 4.69 -22.27
CA GLY A 33 33.78 4.24 -20.91
C GLY A 33 34.79 4.80 -19.89
N MET A 34 36.08 4.74 -20.20
CA MET A 34 37.13 5.36 -19.37
C MET A 34 36.99 6.88 -19.30
N GLU A 35 36.72 7.54 -20.42
CA GLU A 35 36.50 8.99 -20.45
C GLU A 35 35.30 9.39 -19.57
N PHE A 36 34.20 8.64 -19.63
CA PHE A 36 33.03 8.86 -18.79
C PHE A 36 33.35 8.67 -17.29
N ARG A 37 34.05 7.59 -16.91
CA ARG A 37 34.51 7.37 -15.53
C ARG A 37 35.35 8.55 -15.04
N TRP A 38 36.28 9.03 -15.85
CA TRP A 38 37.15 10.15 -15.49
C TRP A 38 36.37 11.45 -15.31
N LYS A 39 35.41 11.75 -16.20
CA LYS A 39 34.53 12.93 -16.08
C LYS A 39 33.69 12.87 -14.81
N VAL A 40 33.05 11.74 -14.52
CA VAL A 40 32.23 11.57 -13.31
C VAL A 40 33.10 11.71 -12.05
N ARG A 41 34.28 11.08 -12.02
CA ARG A 41 35.23 11.24 -10.92
C ARG A 41 35.61 12.71 -10.71
N SER A 42 35.97 13.43 -11.78
CA SER A 42 36.36 14.84 -11.68
C SER A 42 35.21 15.72 -11.19
N MET A 43 33.97 15.44 -11.60
CA MET A 43 32.78 16.13 -11.10
C MET A 43 32.55 15.86 -9.62
N LEU A 44 32.71 14.61 -9.16
CA LEU A 44 32.56 14.25 -7.75
C LEU A 44 33.65 14.87 -6.88
N GLU A 45 34.90 14.90 -7.35
CA GLU A 45 36.02 15.55 -6.64
C GLU A 45 35.81 17.07 -6.52
N LYS A 46 35.15 17.69 -7.50
CA LYS A 46 34.79 19.11 -7.47
C LYS A 46 33.48 19.39 -6.74
N SER A 47 32.65 18.38 -6.48
CA SER A 47 31.38 18.56 -5.77
C SER A 47 31.64 18.79 -4.28
N GLU A 48 31.09 19.86 -3.71
CA GLU A 48 31.07 20.02 -2.26
C GLU A 48 30.16 18.98 -1.62
N SER A 49 30.67 18.26 -0.62
CA SER A 49 29.82 17.38 0.18
C SER A 49 28.76 18.21 0.89
N SER A 50 27.50 17.80 0.78
CA SER A 50 26.39 18.44 1.49
C SER A 50 26.70 18.56 2.98
N ARG A 51 26.64 19.79 3.53
CA ARG A 51 26.94 20.02 4.95
C ARG A 51 25.97 19.21 5.83
N PRO A 52 26.46 18.50 6.85
CA PRO A 52 25.60 17.76 7.76
C PRO A 52 24.68 18.73 8.50
N ASN A 53 23.37 18.47 8.46
CA ASN A 53 22.37 19.27 9.15
C ASN A 53 22.03 18.75 10.57
N MET A 54 22.80 17.76 11.05
CA MET A 54 22.73 17.22 12.42
C MET A 54 24.09 17.33 13.11
N THR A 55 24.05 17.62 14.41
CA THR A 55 25.22 17.57 15.27
C THR A 55 25.63 16.13 15.55
N THR A 56 26.91 15.92 15.89
CA THR A 56 27.43 14.60 16.27
C THR A 56 26.70 14.00 17.48
N LYS A 57 26.26 14.84 18.43
CA LYS A 57 25.49 14.42 19.61
C LYS A 57 24.11 13.88 19.21
N GLU A 58 23.37 14.63 18.38
CA GLU A 58 22.06 14.18 17.87
C GLU A 58 22.20 12.88 17.06
N LEU A 59 23.23 12.75 16.22
CA LEU A 59 23.47 11.55 15.42
C LEU A 59 23.74 10.33 16.33
N LYS A 60 24.54 10.50 17.39
CA LYS A 60 24.79 9.45 18.38
C LYS A 60 23.51 9.05 19.11
N ALA A 61 22.68 10.02 19.51
CA ALA A 61 21.40 9.76 20.16
C ALA A 61 20.43 8.96 19.27
N VAL A 62 20.27 9.37 18.00
CA VAL A 62 19.42 8.64 17.04
C VAL A 62 19.94 7.23 16.79
N LYS A 63 21.27 7.05 16.68
CA LYS A 63 21.87 5.72 16.56
C LYS A 63 21.62 4.85 17.79
N SER A 64 21.75 5.43 19.00
CA SER A 64 21.49 4.73 20.26
C SER A 64 20.03 4.29 20.36
N LEU A 65 19.08 5.18 20.04
CA LEU A 65 17.64 4.85 20.01
C LEU A 65 17.33 3.75 18.99
N ARG A 66 17.96 3.78 17.81
CA ARG A 66 17.76 2.75 16.78
C ARG A 66 18.33 1.38 17.18
N LEU A 67 19.39 1.36 17.99
CA LEU A 67 20.02 0.12 18.45
C LEU A 67 19.34 -0.49 19.68
N ASN A 68 18.55 0.30 20.41
CA ASN A 68 17.80 -0.20 21.55
C ASN A 68 16.66 -1.12 21.06
N LYS A 69 16.72 -2.40 21.47
CA LYS A 69 15.72 -3.42 21.11
C LYS A 69 14.53 -3.47 22.06
N GLU A 70 14.58 -2.75 23.18
CA GLU A 70 13.51 -2.69 24.18
C GLU A 70 12.42 -1.69 23.80
N ILE A 71 12.69 -0.81 22.83
CA ILE A 71 11.75 0.20 22.37
C ILE A 71 11.38 -0.01 20.90
N ARG A 72 10.12 0.30 20.58
CA ARG A 72 9.60 0.37 19.22
C ARG A 72 9.29 1.82 18.87
N ILE A 73 9.90 2.32 17.80
CA ILE A 73 9.66 3.67 17.28
C ILE A 73 8.76 3.57 16.04
N LEU A 74 7.57 4.15 16.11
CA LEU A 74 6.54 4.10 15.07
C LEU A 74 5.96 5.49 14.80
N ARG A 75 5.23 5.61 13.69
CA ARG A 75 4.35 6.77 13.47
C ARG A 75 3.00 6.51 14.14
N ALA A 76 2.41 7.56 14.70
CA ALA A 76 1.04 7.54 15.17
C ALA A 76 0.08 7.39 13.98
N ASP A 77 -1.06 6.76 14.26
CA ASP A 77 -2.14 6.58 13.30
C ASP A 77 -2.74 7.91 12.80
N LYS A 78 -2.83 8.91 13.68
CA LYS A 78 -3.31 10.27 13.40
C LYS A 78 -2.42 11.30 14.10
N GLY A 79 -2.39 12.51 13.55
CA GLY A 79 -1.68 13.66 14.16
C GLY A 79 -0.22 13.85 13.72
N ASN A 80 0.29 13.03 12.79
CA ASN A 80 1.67 13.08 12.29
C ASN A 80 2.73 13.02 13.41
N CYS A 81 2.46 12.30 14.50
CA CYS A 81 3.38 12.19 15.63
C CYS A 81 4.29 10.96 15.54
N THR A 82 5.45 11.01 16.19
CA THR A 82 6.30 9.84 16.45
C THR A 82 5.95 9.29 17.83
N VAL A 83 5.81 7.96 17.93
CA VAL A 83 5.51 7.26 19.17
C VAL A 83 6.70 6.35 19.52
N VAL A 84 7.11 6.38 20.78
CA VAL A 84 8.05 5.43 21.37
C VAL A 84 7.23 4.56 22.32
N LEU A 85 7.19 3.25 22.06
CA LEU A 85 6.52 2.26 22.88
C LEU A 85 7.53 1.24 23.40
N ASP A 86 7.25 0.62 24.53
CA ASP A 86 7.96 -0.57 24.94
C ASP A 86 7.69 -1.71 23.94
N GLU A 87 8.75 -2.44 23.59
CA GLU A 87 8.69 -3.53 22.62
C GLU A 87 7.76 -4.66 23.08
N SER A 88 7.75 -4.96 24.39
CA SER A 88 6.85 -5.92 25.02
C SER A 88 5.39 -5.47 24.89
N GLU A 89 5.08 -4.23 25.27
CA GLU A 89 3.71 -3.69 25.19
C GLU A 89 3.20 -3.70 23.74
N TYR A 90 4.05 -3.34 22.78
CA TYR A 90 3.69 -3.39 21.37
C TYR A 90 3.35 -4.82 20.90
N LYS A 91 4.17 -5.81 21.29
CA LYS A 91 3.92 -7.22 20.98
C LYS A 91 2.64 -7.74 21.62
N ASP A 92 2.37 -7.40 22.88
CA ASP A 92 1.16 -7.83 23.58
C ASP A 92 -0.10 -7.27 22.92
N LYS A 93 -0.09 -5.98 22.56
CA LYS A 93 -1.19 -5.36 21.79
C LYS A 93 -1.36 -6.02 20.42
N LEU A 94 -0.26 -6.40 19.75
CA LEU A 94 -0.31 -7.04 18.44
C LEU A 94 -0.86 -8.47 18.53
N ASN A 95 -0.44 -9.24 19.54
CA ASN A 95 -0.96 -10.59 19.79
C ASN A 95 -2.46 -10.55 20.12
N THR A 96 -2.89 -9.63 20.99
CA THR A 96 -4.30 -9.41 21.30
C THR A 96 -5.12 -9.13 20.03
N LEU A 97 -4.55 -8.36 19.09
CA LEU A 97 -5.19 -8.07 17.81
C LEU A 97 -5.29 -9.32 16.92
N LEU A 98 -4.25 -10.15 16.89
CA LEU A 98 -4.25 -11.41 16.13
C LEU A 98 -5.24 -12.44 16.69
N GLU A 99 -5.46 -12.43 18.01
CA GLU A 99 -6.39 -13.31 18.72
C GLU A 99 -7.85 -12.86 18.66
N SER A 100 -8.16 -11.71 18.04
CA SER A 100 -9.51 -11.14 17.91
C SER A 100 -10.53 -11.99 17.11
N GLY A 101 -10.12 -13.14 16.58
CA GLY A 101 -10.97 -14.08 15.82
C GLY A 101 -11.08 -13.79 14.32
N VAL A 102 -10.61 -12.63 13.87
CA VAL A 102 -10.60 -12.19 12.45
C VAL A 102 -9.55 -12.96 11.62
N TYR A 103 -8.47 -13.39 12.28
CA TYR A 103 -7.34 -14.04 11.63
C TYR A 103 -7.29 -15.53 11.96
N GLU A 104 -6.71 -16.30 11.05
CA GLU A 104 -6.37 -17.70 11.24
C GLU A 104 -4.86 -17.90 11.07
N THR A 105 -4.28 -18.81 11.86
CA THR A 105 -2.86 -19.17 11.74
C THR A 105 -2.64 -20.10 10.56
N LEU A 106 -1.62 -19.83 9.75
CA LEU A 106 -1.18 -20.72 8.68
C LEU A 106 0.04 -21.55 9.11
N PRO A 107 0.11 -22.83 8.73
CA PRO A 107 1.20 -23.71 9.13
C PRO A 107 2.53 -23.41 8.43
N LYS A 108 2.51 -22.73 7.28
CA LYS A 108 3.69 -22.40 6.47
C LYS A 108 3.45 -21.17 5.61
N ASP A 109 4.54 -20.59 5.12
CA ASP A 109 4.51 -19.49 4.16
C ASP A 109 3.81 -19.89 2.85
N PRO A 110 2.68 -19.27 2.48
CA PRO A 110 1.99 -19.54 1.23
C PRO A 110 2.57 -18.73 0.04
N THR A 111 3.59 -17.88 0.24
CA THR A 111 4.08 -16.93 -0.78
C THR A 111 4.46 -17.59 -2.10
N ALA A 112 5.25 -18.67 -2.07
CA ALA A 112 5.63 -19.37 -3.30
C ALA A 112 4.41 -19.98 -4.03
N LYS A 113 3.41 -20.46 -3.27
CA LYS A 113 2.16 -21.00 -3.85
C LYS A 113 1.36 -19.90 -4.55
N VAL A 114 1.23 -18.74 -3.91
CA VAL A 114 0.54 -17.57 -4.47
C VAL A 114 1.29 -17.03 -5.68
N GLU A 115 2.62 -16.89 -5.60
CA GLU A 115 3.46 -16.48 -6.72
C GLU A 115 3.25 -17.40 -7.93
N SER A 116 3.30 -18.73 -7.73
CA SER A 116 3.04 -19.70 -8.79
C SER A 116 1.61 -19.58 -9.35
N LYS A 117 0.61 -19.32 -8.50
CA LYS A 117 -0.78 -19.11 -8.94
C LYS A 117 -0.90 -17.89 -9.85
N VAL A 118 -0.31 -16.76 -9.45
CA VAL A 118 -0.30 -15.51 -10.25
C VAL A 118 0.44 -15.72 -11.57
N GLN A 119 1.62 -16.36 -11.54
CA GLN A 119 2.39 -16.68 -12.75
C GLN A 119 1.59 -17.55 -13.73
N LYS A 120 0.90 -18.59 -13.23
CA LYS A 120 0.04 -19.46 -14.05
C LYS A 120 -1.11 -18.69 -14.68
N LEU A 121 -1.79 -17.83 -13.92
CA LEU A 121 -2.87 -17.00 -14.49
C LEU A 121 -2.35 -16.04 -15.57
N LEU A 122 -1.24 -15.33 -15.31
CA LEU A 122 -0.62 -14.47 -16.32
C LEU A 122 -0.11 -15.26 -17.53
N SER A 123 0.22 -16.54 -17.38
CA SER A 123 0.59 -17.41 -18.49
C SER A 123 -0.58 -17.74 -19.41
N LYS A 124 -1.80 -17.88 -18.87
CA LYS A 124 -3.04 -18.12 -19.63
C LYS A 124 -3.34 -16.98 -20.61
N TYR A 125 -3.03 -15.75 -20.23
CA TYR A 125 -3.25 -14.54 -21.04
C TYR A 125 -2.00 -14.08 -21.80
N LYS A 126 -1.06 -14.99 -22.10
CA LYS A 126 0.20 -14.67 -22.81
C LYS A 126 -0.02 -14.03 -24.17
N THR A 127 -1.07 -14.43 -24.89
CA THR A 127 -1.38 -13.92 -26.24
C THR A 127 -2.08 -12.57 -26.21
N THR A 128 -2.79 -12.25 -25.13
CA THR A 128 -3.56 -11.01 -24.97
C THR A 128 -2.73 -9.90 -24.35
N LEU A 129 -1.89 -10.22 -23.36
CA LEU A 129 -1.04 -9.23 -22.68
C LEU A 129 0.25 -8.98 -23.49
N PRO A 130 0.60 -7.71 -23.76
CA PRO A 130 1.91 -7.36 -24.30
C PRO A 130 3.04 -7.94 -23.44
N THR A 131 4.11 -8.44 -24.09
CA THR A 131 5.23 -9.12 -23.43
C THR A 131 5.84 -8.29 -22.29
N ASP A 132 6.06 -6.99 -22.53
CA ASP A 132 6.63 -6.08 -21.53
C ASP A 132 5.70 -5.89 -20.32
N LEU A 133 4.39 -5.78 -20.57
CA LEU A 133 3.41 -5.65 -19.51
C LEU A 133 3.37 -6.94 -18.69
N LYS A 134 3.31 -8.10 -19.35
CA LYS A 134 3.34 -9.40 -18.67
C LYS A 134 4.58 -9.55 -17.81
N HIS A 135 5.77 -9.24 -18.32
CA HIS A 135 7.01 -9.32 -17.56
C HIS A 135 6.96 -8.44 -16.30
N ARG A 136 6.41 -7.22 -16.42
CA ARG A 136 6.23 -6.30 -15.27
C ARG A 136 5.20 -6.77 -14.25
N LEU A 137 4.15 -7.48 -14.69
CA LEU A 137 3.12 -8.00 -13.81
C LEU A 137 3.51 -9.32 -13.14
N THR A 138 4.44 -10.06 -13.74
CA THR A 138 4.84 -11.37 -13.27
C THR A 138 5.73 -11.23 -12.03
N PRO A 139 5.30 -11.77 -10.87
CA PRO A 139 6.11 -11.72 -9.65
C PRO A 139 7.27 -12.72 -9.71
N TYR A 140 8.41 -12.32 -9.15
CA TYR A 140 9.61 -13.16 -8.97
C TYR A 140 10.24 -12.85 -7.61
N HIS A 141 10.66 -13.90 -6.89
CA HIS A 141 11.31 -13.77 -5.59
C HIS A 141 10.50 -12.94 -4.59
N SER A 142 9.19 -13.17 -4.57
CA SER A 142 8.27 -12.40 -3.73
C SER A 142 8.54 -12.62 -2.25
N LYS A 143 8.17 -11.62 -1.46
CA LYS A 143 8.20 -11.67 0.01
C LYS A 143 6.77 -11.80 0.56
N PRO A 144 6.58 -12.48 1.69
CA PRO A 144 5.30 -12.45 2.38
C PRO A 144 4.94 -11.00 2.76
N PRO A 145 3.65 -10.61 2.67
CA PRO A 145 3.19 -9.36 3.25
C PRO A 145 3.47 -9.33 4.74
N HIS A 146 3.75 -8.16 5.31
CA HIS A 146 4.07 -8.03 6.73
C HIS A 146 3.04 -7.15 7.45
N LEU A 147 2.47 -7.64 8.54
CA LEU A 147 1.52 -6.87 9.35
C LEU A 147 2.24 -6.13 10.48
N TYR A 148 1.92 -4.85 10.64
CA TYR A 148 2.36 -4.01 11.74
C TYR A 148 1.22 -3.11 12.23
N GLY A 149 1.31 -2.62 13.46
CA GLY A 149 0.30 -1.79 14.10
C GLY A 149 0.72 -0.32 14.19
N LEU A 150 -0.18 0.60 13.82
CA LEU A 150 -0.01 2.04 14.09
C LEU A 150 -0.73 2.43 15.39
N PRO A 151 -0.06 3.05 16.38
CA PRO A 151 -0.71 3.44 17.64
C PRO A 151 -1.79 4.50 17.44
N LYS A 152 -3.02 4.21 17.89
CA LYS A 152 -4.14 5.16 17.90
C LYS A 152 -4.11 6.00 19.18
N ILE A 153 -3.17 6.93 19.25
CA ILE A 153 -2.93 7.81 20.43
C ILE A 153 -4.14 8.67 20.85
N HIS A 154 -5.16 8.79 20.00
CA HIS A 154 -6.40 9.52 20.25
C HIS A 154 -7.51 8.63 20.85
N LYS A 155 -7.22 7.37 21.18
CA LYS A 155 -8.15 6.42 21.81
C LYS A 155 -7.59 5.91 23.13
N ALA A 156 -8.46 5.68 24.13
CA ALA A 156 -8.08 5.10 25.41
C ALA A 156 -7.40 3.73 25.23
N GLY A 157 -6.36 3.45 26.01
CA GLY A 157 -5.55 2.22 25.92
C GLY A 157 -4.61 2.16 24.71
N ILE A 158 -4.61 3.17 23.83
CA ILE A 158 -3.75 3.30 22.64
C ILE A 158 -3.74 2.00 21.81
N PRO A 159 -4.91 1.54 21.32
CA PRO A 159 -4.99 0.34 20.49
C PRO A 159 -4.24 0.53 19.18
N LEU A 160 -3.82 -0.57 18.55
CA LEU A 160 -3.14 -0.54 17.26
C LEU A 160 -4.16 -0.52 16.10
N ARG A 161 -3.85 0.22 15.02
CA ARG A 161 -4.46 0.03 13.69
C ARG A 161 -3.59 -0.97 12.93
N PRO A 162 -4.09 -2.17 12.57
CA PRO A 162 -3.29 -3.11 11.80
C PRO A 162 -3.18 -2.64 10.35
N ILE A 163 -1.96 -2.69 9.81
CA ILE A 163 -1.62 -2.36 8.43
C ILE A 163 -0.76 -3.50 7.89
N VAL A 164 -1.15 -4.04 6.74
CA VAL A 164 -0.40 -5.03 5.97
C VAL A 164 0.42 -4.30 4.90
N SER A 165 1.74 -4.36 5.04
CA SER A 165 2.67 -3.93 4.00
C SER A 165 2.74 -4.97 2.90
N SER A 166 2.27 -4.62 1.70
CA SER A 166 2.34 -5.48 0.51
C SER A 166 3.60 -5.26 -0.35
N ILE A 167 4.64 -4.62 0.20
CA ILE A 167 5.86 -4.31 -0.55
C ILE A 167 6.61 -5.60 -0.91
N GLY A 168 6.85 -5.81 -2.20
CA GLY A 168 7.54 -7.00 -2.70
C GLY A 168 6.69 -8.27 -2.70
N CYS A 169 5.38 -8.16 -2.48
CA CYS A 169 4.47 -9.31 -2.45
C CYS A 169 4.01 -9.74 -3.84
N PRO A 170 3.54 -10.99 -4.02
CA PRO A 170 3.22 -11.53 -5.34
C PRO A 170 2.18 -10.73 -6.12
N CYS A 171 1.21 -10.13 -5.43
CA CYS A 171 0.09 -9.43 -6.05
C CYS A 171 0.34 -7.92 -6.25
N LEU A 172 1.47 -7.35 -5.81
CA LEU A 172 1.64 -5.87 -5.76
C LEU A 172 1.51 -5.20 -7.14
N ALA A 173 2.23 -5.70 -8.13
CA ALA A 173 2.22 -5.15 -9.49
C ALA A 173 0.85 -5.36 -10.16
N LEU A 174 0.29 -6.55 -9.99
CA LEU A 174 -1.03 -6.91 -10.51
C LEU A 174 -2.15 -6.06 -9.90
N ALA A 175 -2.18 -5.91 -8.58
CA ALA A 175 -3.13 -5.07 -7.86
C ALA A 175 -3.06 -3.61 -8.32
N SER A 176 -1.85 -3.08 -8.55
CA SER A 176 -1.65 -1.73 -9.08
C SER A 176 -2.14 -1.55 -10.51
N PHE A 177 -2.03 -2.59 -11.34
CA PHE A 177 -2.58 -2.61 -12.70
C PHE A 177 -4.12 -2.66 -12.68
N LEU A 178 -4.70 -3.59 -11.91
CA LEU A 178 -6.15 -3.72 -11.75
C LEU A 178 -6.78 -2.47 -11.16
N ARG A 179 -6.11 -1.79 -10.20
CA ARG A 179 -6.57 -0.52 -9.64
C ARG A 179 -6.80 0.54 -10.72
N LYS A 180 -5.98 0.59 -11.78
CA LYS A 180 -6.16 1.54 -12.89
C LYS A 180 -7.36 1.18 -13.77
N ILE A 181 -7.66 -0.12 -13.89
CA ILE A 181 -8.86 -0.60 -14.60
C ILE A 181 -10.11 -0.32 -13.76
N LEU A 182 -10.04 -0.39 -12.44
CA LEU A 182 -11.21 -0.13 -11.60
C LEU A 182 -11.41 1.35 -11.28
N SER A 183 -10.40 2.22 -11.43
CA SER A 183 -10.44 3.63 -11.01
C SER A 183 -11.67 4.42 -11.47
N PRO A 184 -12.22 4.22 -12.68
CA PRO A 184 -13.41 4.96 -13.10
C PRO A 184 -14.71 4.49 -12.45
N PHE A 185 -14.72 3.44 -11.64
CA PHE A 185 -15.92 2.92 -11.00
C PHE A 185 -16.13 3.43 -9.58
N ALA A 186 -15.15 4.14 -9.02
CA ALA A 186 -15.23 4.73 -7.69
C ALA A 186 -15.23 6.26 -7.76
N GLY A 187 -15.94 6.88 -6.82
CA GLY A 187 -16.09 8.33 -6.68
C GLY A 187 -17.06 8.96 -7.69
N LYS A 188 -18.06 8.19 -8.16
CA LYS A 188 -19.02 8.64 -9.17
C LYS A 188 -20.42 8.93 -8.61
N PHE A 189 -20.72 8.48 -7.40
CA PHE A 189 -22.02 8.70 -6.77
C PHE A 189 -22.16 10.16 -6.30
N ASP A 190 -23.36 10.73 -6.32
CA ASP A 190 -23.59 12.16 -6.07
C ASP A 190 -23.22 12.60 -4.66
N SER A 191 -23.32 11.69 -3.69
CA SER A 191 -22.91 11.92 -2.30
C SER A 191 -21.39 11.82 -2.09
N PHE A 192 -20.61 11.47 -3.12
CA PHE A 192 -19.18 11.26 -2.97
C PHE A 192 -18.42 12.56 -2.64
N VAL A 193 -17.76 12.56 -1.49
CA VAL A 193 -16.95 13.68 -1.03
C VAL A 193 -15.48 13.46 -1.37
N LYS A 194 -14.95 14.25 -2.32
CA LYS A 194 -13.54 14.20 -2.75
C LYS A 194 -12.56 14.64 -1.66
N ASN A 195 -12.84 15.73 -0.96
CA ASN A 195 -11.98 16.33 0.06
C ASN A 195 -12.76 17.35 0.92
N SER A 196 -12.11 17.91 1.93
CA SER A 196 -12.72 18.89 2.85
C SER A 196 -13.20 20.17 2.15
N ALA A 197 -12.50 20.64 1.12
CA ALA A 197 -12.93 21.82 0.36
C ALA A 197 -14.21 21.54 -0.45
N HIS A 198 -14.30 20.37 -1.08
CA HIS A 198 -15.51 19.91 -1.76
C HIS A 198 -16.68 19.77 -0.79
N PHE A 199 -16.44 19.22 0.40
CA PHE A 199 -17.48 19.10 1.43
C PHE A 199 -18.05 20.47 1.85
N VAL A 200 -17.18 21.46 2.07
CA VAL A 200 -17.61 22.83 2.40
C VAL A 200 -18.42 23.45 1.25
N GLN A 201 -18.10 23.14 -0.01
CA GLN A 201 -18.90 23.60 -1.15
C GLN A 201 -20.29 22.97 -1.17
N LEU A 202 -20.40 21.66 -0.90
CA LEU A 202 -21.69 20.97 -0.79
C LEU A 202 -22.54 21.52 0.36
N LEU A 203 -21.94 21.81 1.52
CA LEU A 203 -22.69 22.36 2.66
C LEU A 203 -23.24 23.76 2.38
N LYS A 204 -22.58 24.56 1.53
CA LYS A 204 -23.08 25.90 1.16
C LYS A 204 -24.37 25.87 0.35
N THR A 205 -24.69 24.75 -0.30
CA THR A 205 -25.93 24.59 -1.08
C THR A 205 -27.08 24.05 -0.25
N VAL A 206 -26.84 23.65 1.00
CA VAL A 206 -27.87 23.13 1.90
C VAL A 206 -28.54 24.30 2.64
N ASN A 207 -29.86 24.44 2.48
CA ASN A 207 -30.67 25.36 3.26
C ASN A 207 -31.20 24.62 4.48
N LEU A 208 -30.88 25.11 5.69
CA LEU A 208 -31.31 24.51 6.95
C LEU A 208 -32.56 25.21 7.49
N HIS A 209 -33.53 24.42 7.91
CA HIS A 209 -34.72 24.85 8.64
C HIS A 209 -34.58 24.56 10.14
N SER A 210 -35.42 25.18 10.97
CA SER A 210 -35.38 25.00 12.44
C SER A 210 -35.66 23.58 12.89
N GLU A 211 -36.39 22.80 12.09
CA GLU A 211 -36.77 21.42 12.38
C GLU A 211 -35.74 20.39 11.88
N ASP A 212 -34.72 20.81 11.12
CA ASP A 212 -33.75 19.90 10.54
C ASP A 212 -32.79 19.37 11.61
N THR A 213 -32.51 18.06 11.56
CA THR A 213 -31.58 17.39 12.47
C THR A 213 -30.40 16.82 11.69
N LEU A 214 -29.18 17.15 12.11
CA LEU A 214 -27.98 16.52 11.59
C LEU A 214 -27.75 15.17 12.25
N VAL A 215 -27.69 14.11 11.43
CA VAL A 215 -27.36 12.75 11.87
C VAL A 215 -26.03 12.34 11.24
N SER A 216 -25.18 11.65 12.01
CA SER A 216 -23.89 11.14 11.54
C SER A 216 -23.76 9.66 11.87
N PHE A 217 -23.38 8.87 10.86
CA PHE A 217 -23.12 7.44 10.97
C PHE A 217 -21.65 7.15 10.63
N ASP A 218 -21.05 6.17 11.31
CA ASP A 218 -19.68 5.69 11.03
C ASP A 218 -19.71 4.19 10.72
N VAL A 219 -19.09 3.79 9.61
CA VAL A 219 -18.99 2.37 9.24
C VAL A 219 -17.83 1.74 9.99
N VAL A 220 -18.15 0.75 10.83
CA VAL A 220 -17.14 0.04 11.62
C VAL A 220 -16.33 -0.90 10.74
N SER A 221 -15.02 -0.70 10.72
CA SER A 221 -14.04 -1.62 10.12
C SER A 221 -14.32 -1.98 8.64
N LEU A 222 -14.76 -0.99 7.84
CA LEU A 222 -15.17 -1.17 6.44
C LEU A 222 -14.32 -2.18 5.65
N ILE A 223 -13.00 -1.95 5.54
CA ILE A 223 -12.11 -2.76 4.70
C ILE A 223 -12.12 -4.25 5.08
N THR A 224 -12.20 -4.58 6.37
CA THR A 224 -12.17 -5.96 6.85
C THR A 224 -13.53 -6.64 6.82
N ASN A 225 -14.60 -5.88 6.55
CA ASN A 225 -15.98 -6.37 6.54
C ASN A 225 -16.62 -6.33 5.14
N VAL A 226 -15.88 -5.93 4.10
CA VAL A 226 -16.41 -5.97 2.72
C VAL A 226 -16.55 -7.43 2.27
N PRO A 227 -17.76 -7.92 1.94
CA PRO A 227 -17.95 -9.27 1.41
C PRO A 227 -17.32 -9.40 0.03
N VAL A 228 -16.27 -10.23 -0.07
CA VAL A 228 -15.46 -10.34 -1.29
C VAL A 228 -16.27 -10.91 -2.46
N ASP A 229 -17.15 -11.88 -2.22
CA ASP A 229 -17.96 -12.49 -3.28
C ASP A 229 -18.98 -11.51 -3.88
N GLU A 230 -19.66 -10.75 -3.02
CA GLU A 230 -20.63 -9.76 -3.44
C GLU A 230 -19.97 -8.61 -4.22
N VAL A 231 -18.83 -8.10 -3.73
CA VAL A 231 -18.15 -7.01 -4.44
C VAL A 231 -17.56 -7.46 -5.77
N LEU A 232 -17.13 -8.72 -5.91
CA LEU A 232 -16.72 -9.28 -7.19
C LEU A 232 -17.89 -9.29 -8.18
N HIS A 233 -19.10 -9.68 -7.74
CA HIS A 233 -20.29 -9.65 -8.60
C HIS A 233 -20.66 -8.22 -9.02
N ILE A 234 -20.61 -7.25 -8.10
CA ILE A 234 -20.85 -5.83 -8.40
C ILE A 234 -19.84 -5.31 -9.43
N ILE A 235 -18.57 -5.64 -9.27
CA ILE A 235 -17.50 -5.21 -10.18
C ILE A 235 -17.66 -5.86 -11.56
N GLU A 236 -17.99 -7.15 -11.63
CA GLU A 236 -18.24 -7.85 -12.89
C GLU A 236 -19.36 -7.17 -13.69
N LYS A 237 -20.48 -6.87 -13.05
CA LYS A 237 -21.59 -6.15 -13.68
C LYS A 237 -21.14 -4.77 -14.20
N LYS A 238 -20.46 -3.98 -13.36
CA LYS A 238 -19.93 -2.67 -13.76
C LYS A 238 -18.94 -2.76 -14.93
N LEU A 239 -18.13 -3.81 -15.00
CA LEU A 239 -17.19 -4.04 -16.10
C LEU A 239 -17.91 -4.39 -17.40
N HIS A 240 -18.98 -5.19 -17.34
CA HIS A 240 -19.80 -5.50 -18.51
C HIS A 240 -20.54 -4.27 -19.06
N ASP A 241 -20.98 -3.37 -18.18
CA ASP A 241 -21.68 -2.14 -18.55
C ASP A 241 -20.74 -1.01 -19.02
N ASP A 242 -19.41 -1.20 -18.91
CA ASP A 242 -18.44 -0.15 -19.20
C ASP A 242 -17.96 -0.12 -20.66
N VAL A 243 -18.55 0.81 -21.42
CA VAL A 243 -18.17 1.09 -22.81
C VAL A 243 -16.72 1.57 -22.99
N THR A 244 -16.09 2.13 -21.95
CA THR A 244 -14.72 2.65 -22.00
C THR A 244 -13.65 1.62 -21.65
N LEU A 245 -14.03 0.38 -21.30
CA LEU A 245 -13.11 -0.64 -20.84
C LEU A 245 -12.00 -0.95 -21.87
N ALA A 246 -12.35 -1.00 -23.15
CA ALA A 246 -11.43 -1.29 -24.25
C ALA A 246 -10.31 -0.24 -24.40
N GLU A 247 -10.54 1.00 -23.97
CA GLU A 247 -9.53 2.06 -23.99
C GLU A 247 -8.48 1.88 -22.88
N ARG A 248 -8.85 1.15 -21.82
CA ARG A 248 -8.09 1.09 -20.55
C ARG A 248 -7.45 -0.28 -20.32
N SER A 249 -7.94 -1.32 -20.99
CA SER A 249 -7.49 -2.70 -20.82
C SER A 249 -7.59 -3.49 -22.12
N VAL A 250 -6.54 -4.26 -22.39
CA VAL A 250 -6.53 -5.29 -23.45
C VAL A 250 -7.21 -6.58 -22.99
N LEU A 251 -7.46 -6.74 -21.69
CA LEU A 251 -8.08 -7.91 -21.09
C LEU A 251 -9.60 -7.82 -21.14
N GLN A 252 -10.24 -8.93 -21.46
CA GLN A 252 -11.69 -9.13 -21.36
C GLN A 252 -12.12 -9.21 -19.89
N VAL A 253 -13.42 -8.97 -19.63
CA VAL A 253 -14.00 -8.95 -18.27
C VAL A 253 -13.64 -10.21 -17.47
N GLY A 254 -13.87 -11.40 -18.03
CA GLY A 254 -13.53 -12.65 -17.33
C GLY A 254 -12.06 -12.77 -16.92
N ALA A 255 -11.13 -12.26 -17.74
CA ALA A 255 -9.71 -12.25 -17.40
C ALA A 255 -9.39 -11.25 -16.27
N ILE A 256 -10.04 -10.08 -16.28
CA ILE A 256 -9.92 -9.10 -15.20
C ILE A 256 -10.44 -9.70 -13.89
N MET A 257 -11.59 -10.38 -13.93
CA MET A 257 -12.20 -11.01 -12.77
C MET A 257 -11.34 -12.13 -12.18
N GLU A 258 -10.79 -13.05 -13.00
CA GLU A 258 -9.88 -14.09 -12.52
C GLU A 258 -8.63 -13.51 -11.81
N LEU A 259 -8.06 -12.44 -12.35
CA LEU A 259 -6.90 -11.77 -11.77
C LEU A 259 -7.26 -11.00 -10.48
N LEU A 260 -8.42 -10.34 -10.47
CA LEU A 260 -8.93 -9.59 -9.33
C LEU A 260 -9.24 -10.50 -8.15
N GLU A 261 -9.93 -11.61 -8.40
CA GLU A 261 -10.28 -12.58 -7.36
C GLU A 261 -9.03 -13.09 -6.65
N VAL A 262 -7.96 -13.43 -7.38
CA VAL A 262 -6.70 -13.85 -6.74
C VAL A 262 -6.11 -12.75 -5.88
N CYS A 263 -6.12 -11.50 -6.33
CA CYS A 263 -5.60 -10.39 -5.54
C CYS A 263 -6.44 -10.09 -4.29
N LEU A 264 -7.75 -10.27 -4.34
CA LEU A 264 -8.67 -9.99 -3.21
C LEU A 264 -8.72 -11.14 -2.20
N ARG A 265 -8.63 -12.40 -2.65
CA ARG A 265 -8.60 -13.57 -1.76
C ARG A 265 -7.22 -13.87 -1.19
N THR A 266 -6.18 -13.20 -1.65
CA THR A 266 -4.81 -13.35 -1.12
C THR A 266 -4.59 -12.35 0.02
N THR A 267 -5.09 -12.69 1.21
CA THR A 267 -5.05 -11.83 2.42
C THR A 267 -4.21 -12.46 3.54
N TYR A 268 -3.09 -13.07 3.18
CA TYR A 268 -2.13 -13.60 4.14
C TYR A 268 -1.04 -12.59 4.48
N PHE A 269 -0.42 -12.75 5.65
CA PHE A 269 0.69 -11.92 6.09
C PHE A 269 1.53 -12.64 7.15
N GLN A 270 2.74 -12.13 7.37
CA GLN A 270 3.69 -12.57 8.37
C GLN A 270 3.73 -11.57 9.53
N VAL A 271 3.73 -12.08 10.75
CA VAL A 271 4.08 -11.35 11.98
C VAL A 271 5.13 -12.17 12.70
N ASP A 272 6.28 -11.54 12.99
CA ASP A 272 7.48 -12.24 13.45
C ASP A 272 7.76 -13.49 12.57
N ASP A 273 7.85 -14.68 13.15
CA ASP A 273 8.11 -15.94 12.43
C ASP A 273 6.84 -16.76 12.14
N LYS A 274 5.66 -16.15 12.31
CA LYS A 274 4.35 -16.81 12.13
C LYS A 274 3.59 -16.23 10.94
N PHE A 275 2.80 -17.08 10.30
CA PHE A 275 1.97 -16.73 9.16
C PHE A 275 0.50 -16.76 9.56
N PHE A 276 -0.25 -15.81 9.04
CA PHE A 276 -1.67 -15.67 9.29
C PHE A 276 -2.41 -15.36 7.99
N GLN A 277 -3.70 -15.64 7.97
CA GLN A 277 -4.61 -15.27 6.91
C GLN A 277 -5.85 -14.61 7.52
N GLN A 278 -6.38 -13.60 6.83
CA GLN A 278 -7.65 -13.01 7.20
C GLN A 278 -8.80 -13.88 6.68
N LYS A 279 -9.74 -14.23 7.57
CA LYS A 279 -10.84 -15.15 7.23
C LYS A 279 -11.81 -14.56 6.22
N ASP A 280 -12.15 -13.28 6.39
CA ASP A 280 -13.08 -12.56 5.53
C ASP A 280 -12.67 -11.09 5.38
N GLY A 281 -13.15 -10.46 4.30
CA GLY A 281 -12.80 -9.12 3.90
C GLY A 281 -11.37 -8.97 3.38
N MET A 282 -10.94 -7.72 3.27
CA MET A 282 -9.66 -7.38 2.67
C MET A 282 -8.65 -6.92 3.71
N ALA A 283 -7.37 -7.06 3.40
CA ALA A 283 -6.29 -6.57 4.24
C ALA A 283 -6.10 -5.06 4.08
N MET A 284 -6.13 -4.32 5.21
CA MET A 284 -5.76 -2.90 5.23
C MET A 284 -4.31 -2.72 4.76
N GLY A 285 -4.09 -1.88 3.74
CA GLY A 285 -2.77 -1.64 3.15
C GLY A 285 -2.57 -2.25 1.76
N ASN A 286 -3.46 -3.15 1.32
CA ASN A 286 -3.53 -3.57 -0.08
C ASN A 286 -4.02 -2.40 -0.96
N SER A 287 -3.41 -2.20 -2.12
CA SER A 287 -3.72 -1.09 -3.04
C SER A 287 -5.11 -1.17 -3.67
N LEU A 288 -5.72 -2.36 -3.72
CA LEU A 288 -7.09 -2.56 -4.21
C LEU A 288 -8.15 -2.29 -3.14
N SER A 289 -7.83 -2.46 -1.86
CA SER A 289 -8.84 -2.37 -0.80
C SER A 289 -9.62 -1.06 -0.77
N PRO A 290 -8.99 0.13 -0.89
CA PRO A 290 -9.73 1.39 -0.87
C PRO A 290 -10.73 1.50 -2.02
N ILE A 291 -10.32 1.12 -3.24
CA ILE A 291 -11.17 1.27 -4.41
C ILE A 291 -12.33 0.27 -4.41
N VAL A 292 -12.06 -0.97 -4.03
CA VAL A 292 -13.08 -2.02 -3.91
C VAL A 292 -14.08 -1.67 -2.81
N SER A 293 -13.60 -1.13 -1.68
CA SER A 293 -14.50 -0.67 -0.60
C SER A 293 -15.39 0.49 -1.05
N ASN A 294 -14.86 1.46 -1.82
CA ASN A 294 -15.67 2.54 -2.35
C ASN A 294 -16.75 2.03 -3.31
N ILE A 295 -16.41 1.10 -4.20
CA ILE A 295 -17.39 0.50 -5.14
C ILE A 295 -18.51 -0.20 -4.37
N PHE A 296 -18.16 -0.95 -3.32
CA PHE A 296 -19.14 -1.62 -2.45
C PHE A 296 -20.02 -0.61 -1.69
N MET A 297 -19.42 0.43 -1.12
CA MET A 297 -20.17 1.46 -0.39
C MET A 297 -21.11 2.25 -1.28
N GLU A 298 -20.70 2.62 -2.50
CA GLU A 298 -21.59 3.28 -3.46
C GLU A 298 -22.78 2.39 -3.84
N HIS A 299 -22.57 1.08 -3.97
CA HIS A 299 -23.66 0.15 -4.21
C HIS A 299 -24.61 0.05 -3.00
N SER A 300 -24.04 -0.09 -1.80
CA SER A 300 -24.81 -0.19 -0.55
C SER A 300 -25.62 1.08 -0.27
N GLU A 301 -25.02 2.24 -0.51
CA GLU A 301 -25.68 3.53 -0.35
C GLU A 301 -26.82 3.70 -1.34
N LYS A 302 -26.62 3.32 -2.62
CA LYS A 302 -27.69 3.32 -3.60
C LYS A 302 -28.88 2.47 -3.15
N LEU A 303 -28.63 1.24 -2.68
CA LEU A 303 -29.70 0.36 -2.19
C LEU A 303 -30.40 0.88 -0.92
N ALA A 304 -29.74 1.69 -0.12
CA ALA A 304 -30.32 2.25 1.11
C ALA A 304 -31.11 3.54 0.87
N LEU A 305 -30.83 4.25 -0.22
CA LEU A 305 -31.48 5.51 -0.59
C LEU A 305 -32.60 5.33 -1.65
N ASP A 306 -32.53 4.26 -2.45
CA ASP A 306 -33.60 3.82 -3.36
C ASP A 306 -34.80 3.22 -2.59
#